data_AF-A0A2Z6INM7-F1
#
_entry.id   AF-A0A2Z6INM7-F1
#
_cell.length_a   1.000
_cell.length_b   1.000
_cell.length_c   1.000
_cell.angle_alpha   90.00
_cell.angle_beta   90.00
_cell.angle_gamma   90.00
#
_symmetry.space_group_name_H-M   'P 1'
#
loop_
_entity.id
_entity.type
_entity.pdbx_description
1 polymer ?
#
loop_
_entity_poly.entity_id
_entity_poly.type
_entity_poly.pdbx_seq_one_letter_code
_entity_poly.pdbx_strand_id
1 'polypeptide(L)'
;MLSIEPQAGPAPIIQVIHSSRRELDVGVYYLSDRKILRALAAAHRRGVDVRVIIEGKPYGMKPWQVRREERTIAATGARWKVAPPRFTSHGNDYSFFHCKYCANGHEVEIGTANFDWSAFHLIPPRKYT
;
A
#
# COMPACT_ATOMS: atom_id res chain seq x y z
N MET A 1 12.90 11.62 7.13
CA MET A 1 12.11 11.89 8.35
C MET A 1 11.82 10.56 9.04
N LEU A 2 11.78 10.51 10.37
CA LEU A 2 11.31 9.32 11.12
C LEU A 2 9.87 9.58 11.58
N SER A 3 9.01 8.57 11.44
CA SER A 3 7.61 8.63 11.88
C SER A 3 7.26 7.36 12.65
N ILE A 4 6.32 7.46 13.58
CA ILE A 4 5.92 6.36 14.48
C ILE A 4 4.42 6.17 14.35
N GLU A 5 4.00 4.94 14.07
CA GLU A 5 2.60 4.55 13.94
C GLU A 5 2.03 3.98 15.24
N PRO A 6 0.73 4.20 15.51
CA PRO A 6 -0.28 4.83 14.64
C PRO A 6 -0.38 6.37 14.78
N GLN A 7 0.55 7.01 15.50
CA GLN A 7 0.44 8.45 15.81
C GLN A 7 0.62 9.35 14.58
N ALA A 8 1.54 9.00 13.68
CA ALA A 8 1.75 9.72 12.43
C ALA A 8 0.64 9.47 11.41
N GLY A 9 0.01 8.30 11.45
CA GLY A 9 -1.02 7.87 10.52
C GLY A 9 -0.48 7.77 9.09
N PRO A 10 -1.35 7.80 8.06
CA PRO A 10 -0.89 7.67 6.68
C PRO A 10 -0.21 8.93 6.13
N ALA A 11 -0.01 9.97 6.96
CA ALA A 11 0.46 11.28 6.51
C ALA A 11 1.85 11.25 5.85
N PRO A 12 2.87 10.54 6.39
CA PRO A 12 4.20 10.48 5.76
C PRO A 12 4.15 9.88 4.35
N ILE A 13 3.39 8.80 4.16
CA ILE A 13 3.18 8.16 2.85
C ILE A 13 2.47 9.11 1.89
N ILE A 14 1.40 9.76 2.36
CA ILE A 14 0.62 10.70 1.54
C ILE A 14 1.46 11.90 1.10
N GLN A 15 2.40 12.37 1.93
CA GLN A 15 3.31 13.46 1.57
C GLN A 15 4.21 13.08 0.38
N VAL A 16 4.79 11.88 0.36
CA VAL A 16 5.58 11.37 -0.78
C VAL A 16 4.74 11.25 -2.05
N ILE A 17 3.50 10.80 -1.91
CA ILE A 17 2.57 10.71 -3.06
C ILE A 17 2.21 12.11 -3.60
N HIS A 18 2.09 13.11 -2.73
CA HIS A 18 1.78 14.48 -3.13
C HIS A 18 2.97 15.21 -3.75
N SER A 19 4.19 14.97 -3.29
CA SER A 19 5.42 15.58 -3.84
C SER A 19 5.78 15.01 -5.23
N SER A 20 5.28 13.82 -5.56
CA SER A 20 5.57 13.11 -6.81
C SER A 20 5.14 13.91 -8.05
N ARG A 21 6.09 14.11 -8.99
CA ARG A 21 5.91 14.92 -10.20
C ARG A 21 5.89 14.15 -11.52
N ARG A 22 6.66 13.06 -11.62
CA ARG A 22 6.82 12.28 -12.87
C ARG A 22 6.48 10.82 -12.69
N GLU A 23 6.99 10.21 -11.65
CA GLU A 23 6.81 8.80 -11.34
C GLU A 23 6.61 8.59 -9.85
N LEU A 24 5.95 7.47 -9.52
CA LEU A 24 5.77 6.99 -8.17
C LEU A 24 5.69 5.45 -8.20
N ASP A 25 6.62 4.82 -7.51
CA ASP A 25 6.64 3.37 -7.27
C ASP A 25 6.12 3.05 -5.89
N VAL A 26 5.20 2.09 -5.81
CA VAL A 26 4.66 1.59 -4.55
C VAL A 26 4.82 0.08 -4.53
N GLY A 27 5.50 -0.42 -3.51
CA GLY A 27 5.57 -1.84 -3.21
C GLY A 27 5.09 -2.08 -1.79
N VAL A 28 3.96 -2.77 -1.64
CA VAL A 28 3.38 -2.99 -0.31
C VAL A 28 2.62 -4.31 -0.23
N TYR A 29 2.70 -4.96 0.93
CA TYR A 29 1.99 -6.22 1.18
C TYR A 29 0.46 -6.05 1.19
N TYR A 30 -0.07 -5.02 1.86
CA TYR A 30 -1.49 -4.61 1.81
C TYR A 30 -1.64 -3.15 1.41
N LEU A 31 -2.64 -2.87 0.57
CA LEU A 31 -3.02 -1.54 0.13
C LEU A 31 -4.54 -1.38 0.10
N SER A 32 -5.11 -0.91 1.22
CA SER A 32 -6.54 -0.67 1.33
C SER A 32 -6.92 0.63 2.05
N ASP A 33 -5.95 1.41 2.52
CA ASP A 33 -6.25 2.68 3.18
C ASP A 33 -6.87 3.68 2.19
N ARG A 34 -8.04 4.20 2.55
CA ARG A 34 -8.84 5.07 1.67
C ARG A 34 -8.19 6.42 1.42
N LYS A 35 -7.34 6.92 2.32
CA LYS A 35 -6.64 8.20 2.11
C LYS A 35 -5.45 7.98 1.16
N ILE A 36 -4.69 6.91 1.35
CA ILE A 36 -3.59 6.53 0.45
C ILE A 36 -4.12 6.27 -0.98
N LEU A 37 -5.16 5.44 -1.13
CA LEU A 37 -5.76 5.17 -2.45
C LEU A 37 -6.25 6.44 -3.17
N ARG A 38 -6.83 7.39 -2.42
CA ARG A 38 -7.24 8.70 -2.98
C ARG A 38 -6.05 9.55 -3.40
N ALA A 39 -4.96 9.52 -2.63
CA ALA A 39 -3.73 10.22 -2.98
C ALA A 39 -3.10 9.64 -4.26
N LEU A 40 -3.04 8.31 -4.40
CA LEU A 40 -2.58 7.63 -5.61
C LEU A 40 -3.41 8.02 -6.83
N ALA A 41 -4.75 7.98 -6.70
CA ALA A 41 -5.65 8.40 -7.77
C ALA A 41 -5.45 9.87 -8.14
N ALA A 42 -5.20 10.74 -7.15
CA ALA A 42 -4.90 12.15 -7.41
C ALA A 42 -3.55 12.32 -8.11
N ALA A 43 -2.51 11.56 -7.75
CA ALA A 43 -1.22 11.58 -8.43
C ALA A 43 -1.35 11.13 -9.89
N HIS A 44 -2.05 10.02 -10.14
CA HIS A 44 -2.34 9.56 -11.49
C HIS A 44 -3.08 10.62 -12.32
N ARG A 45 -4.12 11.27 -11.78
CA ARG A 45 -4.83 12.37 -12.46
C ARG A 45 -3.96 13.60 -12.75
N ARG A 46 -2.89 13.84 -11.99
CA ARG A 46 -1.90 14.88 -12.28
C ARG A 46 -0.94 14.50 -13.43
N GLY A 47 -1.04 13.28 -13.96
CA GLY A 47 -0.14 12.76 -14.99
C GLY A 47 1.11 12.07 -14.45
N VAL A 48 1.17 11.78 -13.13
CA VAL A 48 2.25 10.99 -12.55
C VAL A 48 2.10 9.54 -13.00
N ASP A 49 3.20 8.93 -13.43
CA ASP A 49 3.28 7.51 -13.70
C ASP A 49 3.32 6.71 -12.38
N VAL A 50 2.14 6.29 -11.91
CA VAL A 50 1.99 5.51 -10.68
C VAL A 50 2.05 4.02 -10.99
N ARG A 51 3.04 3.32 -10.41
CA ARG A 51 3.26 1.89 -10.53
C ARG A 51 3.12 1.22 -9.16
N VAL A 52 2.29 0.18 -9.08
CA VAL A 52 2.00 -0.52 -7.83
C VAL A 52 2.30 -2.01 -7.96
N ILE A 53 3.00 -2.58 -6.98
CA ILE A 53 3.14 -4.04 -6.81
C ILE A 53 2.61 -4.43 -5.43
N ILE A 54 1.75 -5.44 -5.39
CA ILE A 54 1.19 -6.01 -4.15
C ILE A 54 1.44 -7.51 -4.03
N GLU A 55 1.27 -8.07 -2.84
CA GLU A 55 1.15 -9.54 -2.67
C GLU A 55 -0.19 -10.03 -3.26
N GLY A 56 -0.14 -11.09 -4.07
CA GLY A 56 -1.34 -11.66 -4.69
C GLY A 56 -2.05 -12.72 -3.84
N LYS A 57 -1.35 -13.34 -2.89
CA LYS A 57 -1.91 -14.35 -1.98
C LYS A 57 -1.53 -14.07 -0.52
N PRO A 58 -2.03 -13.01 0.09
CA PRO A 58 -1.57 -12.66 1.40
C PRO A 58 -2.13 -13.59 2.49
N TYR A 59 -1.38 -13.73 3.57
CA TYR A 59 -1.68 -14.66 4.65
C TYR A 59 -3.01 -14.31 5.33
N GLY A 60 -3.92 -15.28 5.38
CA GLY A 60 -5.21 -15.15 6.05
C GLY A 60 -6.26 -14.33 5.31
N MET A 61 -5.97 -13.80 4.11
CA MET A 61 -6.96 -13.06 3.32
C MET A 61 -7.85 -14.02 2.52
N LYS A 62 -9.17 -13.85 2.65
CA LYS A 62 -10.14 -14.60 1.84
C LYS A 62 -10.11 -14.11 0.39
N PRO A 63 -10.44 -14.95 -0.61
CA PRO A 63 -10.42 -14.54 -2.01
C PRO A 63 -11.26 -13.30 -2.36
N TRP A 64 -12.35 -13.05 -1.64
CA TRP A 64 -13.16 -11.85 -1.85
C TRP A 64 -12.49 -10.58 -1.32
N GLN A 65 -11.63 -10.67 -0.30
CA GLN A 65 -10.85 -9.55 0.23
C GLN A 65 -9.77 -9.16 -0.77
N VAL A 66 -9.04 -10.14 -1.30
CA VAL A 66 -8.05 -9.95 -2.38
C VAL A 66 -8.72 -9.26 -3.58
N ARG A 67 -9.82 -9.81 -4.09
CA ARG A 67 -10.58 -9.18 -5.20
C ARG A 67 -11.05 -7.76 -4.89
N ARG A 68 -11.37 -7.46 -3.63
CA ARG A 68 -11.79 -6.11 -3.23
C ARG A 68 -10.60 -5.15 -3.25
N GLU A 69 -9.45 -5.57 -2.71
CA GLU A 69 -8.20 -4.81 -2.73
C GLU A 69 -7.77 -4.49 -4.17
N GLU A 70 -7.69 -5.51 -5.03
CA GLU A 70 -7.37 -5.37 -6.45
C GLU A 70 -8.29 -4.38 -7.16
N ARG A 71 -9.61 -4.46 -6.92
CA ARG A 71 -10.59 -3.51 -7.48
C ARG A 71 -10.36 -2.09 -7.01
N THR A 72 -10.04 -1.90 -5.73
CA THR A 72 -9.80 -0.56 -5.19
C THR A 72 -8.50 0.06 -5.72
N ILE A 73 -7.47 -0.74 -5.95
CA ILE A 73 -6.21 -0.30 -6.57
C ILE A 73 -6.46 0.04 -8.03
N ALA A 74 -7.15 -0.83 -8.78
CA ALA A 74 -7.52 -0.60 -10.17
C ALA A 74 -8.31 0.71 -10.36
N ALA A 75 -9.22 1.03 -9.42
CA ALA A 75 -10.01 2.26 -9.44
C ALA A 75 -9.18 3.55 -9.27
N THR A 76 -7.89 3.46 -8.88
CA THR A 76 -7.00 4.63 -8.84
C THR A 76 -6.51 5.07 -10.22
N GLY A 77 -6.57 4.19 -11.22
CA GLY A 77 -5.96 4.39 -12.54
C GLY A 77 -4.46 4.09 -12.59
N ALA A 78 -3.82 3.76 -11.46
CA ALA A 78 -2.42 3.33 -11.44
C ALA A 78 -2.20 2.04 -12.24
N ARG A 79 -1.01 1.90 -12.83
CA ARG A 79 -0.57 0.62 -13.37
C ARG A 79 -0.22 -0.27 -12.18
N TRP A 80 -0.85 -1.43 -12.07
CA TRP A 80 -0.62 -2.32 -10.94
C TRP A 80 -0.41 -3.76 -11.38
N LYS A 81 0.35 -4.51 -10.58
CA LYS A 81 0.60 -5.94 -10.75
C LYS A 81 0.64 -6.62 -9.39
N VAL A 82 0.36 -7.92 -9.36
CA VAL A 82 0.77 -8.76 -8.24
C VAL A 82 2.26 -9.12 -8.37
N ALA A 83 2.93 -9.35 -7.25
CA ALA A 83 4.31 -9.79 -7.24
C ALA A 83 4.46 -11.12 -8.01
N PRO A 84 5.51 -11.28 -8.83
CA PRO A 84 5.70 -12.48 -9.63
C PRO A 84 5.97 -13.71 -8.75
N PRO A 85 5.70 -14.94 -9.25
CA PRO A 85 5.80 -16.17 -8.46
C PRO A 85 7.11 -16.34 -7.67
N ARG A 86 8.25 -15.92 -8.24
CA ARG A 86 9.56 -15.98 -7.55
C ARG A 86 9.65 -15.19 -6.23
N PHE A 87 8.67 -14.33 -5.93
CA PHE A 87 8.59 -13.53 -4.70
C PHE A 87 7.34 -13.82 -3.87
N THR A 88 6.54 -14.84 -4.23
CA THR A 88 5.27 -15.17 -3.56
C THR A 88 5.13 -16.67 -3.34
N SER A 89 4.20 -17.08 -2.48
CA SER A 89 4.02 -18.49 -2.14
C SER A 89 3.43 -19.28 -3.30
N HIS A 90 4.09 -20.38 -3.69
CA HIS A 90 3.66 -21.30 -4.74
C HIS A 90 4.22 -22.71 -4.52
N GLY A 91 3.40 -23.74 -4.75
CA GLY A 91 3.81 -25.12 -4.47
C GLY A 91 4.18 -25.30 -2.99
N ASN A 92 5.43 -25.69 -2.74
CA ASN A 92 5.98 -25.86 -1.39
C ASN A 92 6.72 -24.61 -0.88
N ASP A 93 6.83 -23.55 -1.69
CA ASP A 93 7.54 -22.34 -1.31
C ASP A 93 6.66 -21.44 -0.44
N TYR A 94 7.16 -21.13 0.75
CA TYR A 94 6.53 -20.19 1.69
C TYR A 94 7.26 -18.85 1.65
N SER A 95 6.77 -17.95 0.79
CA SER A 95 7.37 -16.63 0.55
C SER A 95 6.29 -15.58 0.35
N PHE A 96 6.61 -14.33 0.69
CA PHE A 96 5.70 -13.20 0.53
C PHE A 96 6.46 -11.95 0.11
N PHE A 97 5.83 -11.16 -0.76
CA PHE A 97 6.28 -9.82 -1.09
C PHE A 97 5.96 -8.87 0.07
N HIS A 98 6.77 -8.93 1.13
CA HIS A 98 6.47 -8.29 2.42
C HIS A 98 7.14 -6.92 2.61
N CYS A 99 7.45 -6.19 1.54
CA CYS A 99 7.95 -4.82 1.65
C CYS A 99 6.82 -3.82 1.95
N LYS A 100 7.20 -2.60 2.35
CA LYS A 100 6.32 -1.43 2.46
C LYS A 100 7.14 -0.19 2.13
N TYR A 101 6.94 0.35 0.93
CA TYR A 101 7.62 1.55 0.49
C TYR A 101 6.78 2.33 -0.52
N CYS A 102 7.03 3.64 -0.59
CA CYS A 102 6.72 4.46 -1.74
C CYS A 102 7.94 5.31 -2.14
N ALA A 103 8.28 5.31 -3.42
CA ALA A 103 9.49 5.93 -3.96
C ALA A 103 9.14 6.79 -5.18
N ASN A 104 9.71 7.98 -5.25
CA ASN A 104 9.66 8.82 -6.44
C ASN A 104 11.09 9.22 -6.84
N GLY A 105 11.23 10.09 -7.85
CA GLY A 105 12.56 10.48 -8.37
C GLY A 105 13.44 11.33 -7.43
N HIS A 106 13.02 11.64 -6.19
CA HIS A 106 13.80 12.45 -5.25
C HIS A 106 13.68 12.04 -3.77
N GLU A 107 12.71 11.21 -3.41
CA GLU A 107 12.55 10.71 -2.04
C GLU A 107 11.92 9.31 -2.00
N VAL A 108 12.18 8.62 -0.90
CA VAL A 108 11.62 7.31 -0.60
C VAL A 108 11.13 7.31 0.84
N GLU A 109 9.89 6.87 1.05
CA GLU A 109 9.41 6.40 2.34
C GLU A 109 9.47 4.88 2.35
N ILE A 110 10.04 4.34 3.42
CA ILE A 110 10.17 2.91 3.68
C ILE A 110 9.83 2.68 5.15
N GLY A 111 9.05 1.63 5.41
CA GLY A 111 8.54 1.39 6.74
C GLY A 111 8.17 -0.06 7.02
N THR A 112 7.60 -0.27 8.20
CA THR A 112 7.11 -1.56 8.68
C THR A 112 5.59 -1.70 8.54
N ALA A 113 4.88 -0.58 8.50
CA ALA A 113 3.43 -0.50 8.43
C ALA A 113 2.90 -0.80 7.03
N ASN A 114 1.93 -1.73 6.93
CA ASN A 114 1.16 -1.95 5.72
C ASN A 114 0.29 -0.73 5.38
N PHE A 115 -0.13 -0.59 4.11
CA PHE A 115 -0.92 0.55 3.66
C PHE A 115 -2.44 0.30 3.82
N ASP A 116 -2.83 -0.21 4.98
CA ASP A 116 -4.21 -0.53 5.34
C ASP A 116 -4.66 0.22 6.59
N TRP A 117 -5.97 0.25 6.83
CA TRP A 117 -6.54 1.06 7.91
C TRP A 117 -6.02 0.67 9.30
N SER A 118 -5.78 -0.63 9.54
CA SER A 118 -5.39 -1.14 10.86
C SER A 118 -4.00 -0.71 11.27
N ALA A 119 -3.13 -0.38 10.31
CA ALA A 119 -1.78 0.08 10.56
C ALA A 119 -1.72 1.55 11.06
N PHE A 120 -2.73 2.37 10.72
CA PHE A 120 -2.67 3.82 10.92
C PHE A 120 -3.72 4.38 11.88
N HIS A 121 -4.63 3.56 12.40
CA HIS A 121 -5.73 4.03 13.23
C HIS A 121 -5.78 3.26 14.55
N LEU A 122 -5.81 4.00 15.65
CA LEU A 122 -6.08 3.44 16.96
C LEU A 122 -7.47 2.81 16.95
N ILE A 123 -7.55 1.52 17.26
CA ILE A 123 -8.81 0.89 17.63
C ILE A 123 -9.17 1.45 19.01
N PRO A 124 -10.31 2.13 19.18
CA PRO A 124 -10.74 2.58 20.50
C PRO A 124 -10.81 1.36 21.42
N PRO A 125 -10.35 1.45 22.69
CA PRO A 125 -10.46 0.34 23.61
C PRO A 125 -11.92 -0.12 23.65
N ARG A 126 -12.13 -1.45 23.55
CA ARG A 126 -13.45 -2.02 23.83
C ARG A 126 -13.85 -1.56 25.22
N LYS A 127 -14.95 -0.81 25.33
CA LYS A 127 -15.58 -0.58 26.62
C LYS A 127 -16.05 -1.94 27.10
N TYR A 128 -15.34 -2.53 28.05
CA TYR A 128 -15.89 -3.62 28.86
C TYR A 128 -16.93 -2.97 29.76
N THR A 129 -18.20 -3.04 29.35
CA THR A 129 -19.36 -2.79 30.21
C THR A 129 -19.93 -4.11 30.65
#